data_AF-A0A519ELJ3-F1
#
_entry.id   AF-A0A519ELJ3-F1
#
_cell.length_a   1.000
_cell.length_b   1.000
_cell.length_c   1.000
_cell.angle_alpha   90.00
_cell.angle_beta   90.00
_cell.angle_gamma   90.00
#
_symmetry.space_group_name_H-M   'P 1'
#
loop_
_entity.id
_entity.type
_entity.pdbx_description
1 polymer ?
#
loop_
_entity_poly.entity_id
_entity_poly.type
_entity_poly.pdbx_seq_one_letter_code
_entity_poly.pdbx_strand_id
1 'polypeptide(L)'
;ALGLPWGVAGGAGFELASGVPVLHAGSDLDLILRTPDFFDRQHAARLVEQLASAVCRIDLQLQTPVGAVALREWAGPSRQVLLKAEDGARLVDNPWLAQAVAA
;
A
#
# COMPACT_ATOMS: atom_id res chain seq x y z
N ALA A 1 8.94 14.24 6.53
CA ALA A 1 7.80 13.32 6.45
C ALA A 1 6.98 13.66 5.20
N LEU A 2 6.29 12.69 4.57
CA LEU A 2 5.60 12.88 3.28
C LEU A 2 4.37 13.81 3.34
N GLY A 3 3.89 14.19 4.52
CA GLY A 3 2.71 15.06 4.68
C GLY A 3 1.37 14.41 4.31
N LEU A 4 1.38 13.11 3.97
CA LEU A 4 0.20 12.35 3.59
C LEU A 4 -0.41 11.61 4.79
N PRO A 5 -1.73 11.45 4.85
CA PRO A 5 -2.40 10.64 5.88
C PRO A 5 -2.00 9.18 5.76
N TRP A 6 -1.80 8.51 6.90
CA TRP A 6 -1.47 7.09 6.95
C TRP A 6 -2.08 6.41 8.18
N GLY A 7 -2.10 5.08 8.20
CA GLY A 7 -2.57 4.30 9.34
C GLY A 7 -2.01 2.88 9.36
N VAL A 8 -2.17 2.21 10.49
CA VAL A 8 -1.78 0.80 10.71
C VAL A 8 -2.92 -0.12 10.30
N ALA A 9 -2.59 -1.24 9.67
CA ALA A 9 -3.53 -2.28 9.28
C ALA A 9 -3.05 -3.65 9.78
N GLY A 10 -3.63 -4.73 9.25
CA GLY A 10 -3.19 -6.10 9.52
C GLY A 10 -3.24 -6.50 11.00
N GLY A 11 -2.34 -7.39 11.39
CA GLY A 11 -2.28 -7.94 12.75
C GLY A 11 -2.09 -6.86 13.82
N ALA A 12 -1.23 -5.86 13.56
CA ALA A 12 -0.99 -4.77 14.49
C ALA A 12 -2.23 -3.89 14.67
N GLY A 13 -2.93 -3.57 13.58
CA GLY A 13 -4.20 -2.83 13.66
C GLY A 13 -5.28 -3.61 14.41
N PHE A 14 -5.36 -4.93 14.19
CA PHE A 14 -6.30 -5.80 14.90
C PHE A 14 -6.02 -5.87 16.41
N GLU A 15 -4.76 -6.09 16.81
CA GLU A 15 -4.37 -6.12 18.23
C GLU A 15 -4.68 -4.79 18.92
N LEU A 16 -4.32 -3.67 18.29
CA LEU A 16 -4.59 -2.33 18.83
C LEU A 16 -6.09 -2.06 19.00
N ALA A 17 -6.93 -2.52 18.07
CA ALA A 17 -8.37 -2.28 18.11
C ALA A 17 -9.12 -3.23 19.06
N SER A 18 -8.65 -4.47 19.21
CA SER A 18 -9.35 -5.52 19.96
C SER A 18 -8.77 -5.78 21.35
N GLY A 19 -7.50 -5.43 21.59
CA GLY A 19 -6.75 -5.84 22.77
C GLY A 19 -6.36 -7.32 22.79
N VAL A 20 -6.67 -8.09 21.74
CA VAL A 20 -6.30 -9.51 21.64
C VAL A 20 -4.87 -9.63 21.12
N PRO A 21 -3.95 -10.24 21.88
CA PRO A 21 -2.55 -10.38 21.45
C PRO A 21 -2.43 -11.36 20.29
N VAL A 22 -1.96 -10.89 19.14
CA VAL A 22 -1.71 -11.68 17.93
C VAL A 22 -0.32 -11.44 17.34
N LEU A 23 0.34 -10.35 17.71
CA LEU A 23 1.68 -10.02 17.27
C LEU A 23 2.74 -10.87 17.95
N HIS A 24 3.82 -11.14 17.23
CA HIS A 24 5.04 -11.74 17.76
C HIS A 24 6.27 -11.08 17.12
N ALA A 25 7.47 -11.41 17.60
CA ALA A 25 8.72 -10.77 17.16
C ALA A 25 9.05 -10.93 15.66
N GLY A 26 8.36 -11.82 14.95
CA GLY A 26 8.52 -12.06 13.52
C GLY A 26 7.41 -11.46 12.66
N SER A 27 6.44 -10.77 13.26
CA SER A 27 5.35 -10.13 12.53
C SER A 27 5.88 -8.96 11.68
N ASP A 28 5.30 -8.82 10.50
CA ASP A 28 5.40 -7.62 9.68
C ASP A 28 4.51 -6.48 10.23
N LEU A 29 4.73 -5.29 9.70
CA LEU A 29 3.90 -4.12 9.94
C LEU A 29 3.21 -3.72 8.64
N ASP A 30 1.90 -3.97 8.57
CA ASP A 30 1.05 -3.47 7.49
C ASP A 30 0.70 -2.00 7.70
N LEU A 31 0.99 -1.18 6.70
CA LEU A 31 0.67 0.24 6.70
C LEU A 31 -0.16 0.60 5.47
N ILE A 32 -1.04 1.59 5.62
CA ILE A 32 -1.77 2.20 4.50
C ILE A 32 -1.36 3.67 4.42
N LEU A 33 -0.87 4.10 3.26
CA LEU A 33 -0.63 5.51 2.92
C LEU A 33 -1.75 5.99 1.98
N ARG A 34 -2.45 7.05 2.34
CA ARG A 34 -3.53 7.60 1.53
C ARG A 34 -2.96 8.58 0.52
N THR A 35 -3.09 8.25 -0.75
CA THR A 35 -2.60 9.03 -1.90
C THR A 35 -3.81 9.44 -2.75
N PRO A 36 -4.51 10.54 -2.39
CA PRO A 36 -5.68 11.00 -3.16
C PRO A 36 -5.28 11.40 -4.59
N ASP A 37 -4.07 11.95 -4.73
CA ASP A 37 -3.46 12.33 -6.01
C ASP A 37 -2.39 11.31 -6.44
N PHE A 38 -2.06 11.35 -7.73
CA PHE A 38 -1.06 10.47 -8.34
C PHE A 38 0.26 10.46 -7.56
N PHE A 39 0.69 9.27 -7.15
CA PHE A 39 1.95 9.08 -6.45
C PHE A 39 3.00 8.56 -7.42
N ASP A 40 4.01 9.38 -7.71
CA ASP A 40 5.04 9.06 -8.69
C ASP A 40 5.88 7.82 -8.32
N ARG A 41 6.28 7.03 -9.33
CA ARG A 41 7.04 5.78 -9.15
C ARG A 41 8.44 6.02 -8.60
N GLN A 42 9.10 7.12 -8.96
CA GLN A 42 10.42 7.44 -8.41
C GLN A 42 10.34 7.84 -6.93
N HIS A 43 9.28 8.53 -6.53
CA HIS A 43 8.98 8.73 -5.10
C HIS A 43 8.67 7.41 -4.38
N ALA A 44 7.92 6.51 -5.02
CA ALA A 44 7.63 5.18 -4.47
C ALA A 44 8.91 4.35 -4.26
N ALA A 45 9.82 4.32 -5.23
CA ALA A 45 11.10 3.63 -5.11
C ALA A 45 11.95 4.17 -3.95
N ARG A 46 12.07 5.50 -3.82
CA ARG A 46 12.76 6.12 -2.69
C ARG A 46 12.12 5.77 -1.35
N LEU A 47 10.79 5.70 -1.29
CA LEU A 47 10.10 5.28 -0.07
C LEU A 47 10.38 3.81 0.26
N VAL A 48 10.46 2.92 -0.74
CA VAL A 48 10.85 1.51 -0.54
C VAL A 48 12.26 1.43 0.08
N GLU A 49 13.22 2.20 -0.44
CA GLU A 49 14.59 2.25 0.08
C GLU A 49 14.62 2.75 1.53
N GLN A 50 13.87 3.81 1.84
CA GLN A 50 13.78 4.36 3.20
C GLN A 50 13.18 3.36 4.20
N LEU A 51 12.21 2.54 3.76
CA LEU A 51 11.58 1.54 4.61
C LEU A 51 12.43 0.26 4.75
N ALA A 52 13.44 0.06 3.91
CA ALA A 52 14.29 -1.13 3.95
C ALA A 52 15.16 -1.21 5.22
N SER A 53 15.43 -0.09 5.89
CA SER A 53 16.19 -0.03 7.14
C SER A 53 15.30 -0.14 8.39
N ALA A 54 14.00 -0.43 8.25
CA ALA A 54 13.11 -0.58 9.38
C ALA A 54 13.46 -1.82 10.22
N VAL A 55 13.09 -1.79 11.51
CA VAL A 55 13.36 -2.87 12.47
C VAL A 55 12.58 -4.16 12.18
N CYS A 56 11.53 -4.08 11.36
CA CYS A 56 10.76 -5.21 10.87
C CYS A 56 10.38 -5.00 9.40
N ARG A 57 9.85 -6.04 8.76
CA ARG A 57 9.30 -5.91 7.40
C ARG A 57 8.09 -4.98 7.44
N ILE A 58 8.12 -3.92 6.63
CA ILE A 58 6.99 -3.03 6.42
C ILE A 58 6.34 -3.36 5.07
N ASP A 59 5.07 -3.71 5.12
CA ASP A 59 4.22 -3.92 3.96
C ASP A 59 3.27 -2.72 3.81
N LEU A 60 3.65 -1.78 2.93
CA LEU A 60 2.91 -0.54 2.69
C LEU A 60 1.99 -0.69 1.48
N GLN A 61 0.70 -0.39 1.66
CA GLN A 61 -0.25 -0.19 0.57
C GLN A 61 -0.47 1.30 0.31
N LEU A 62 -0.47 1.67 -0.98
CA LEU A 62 -0.91 2.99 -1.43
C LEU A 62 -2.41 2.91 -1.69
N GLN A 63 -3.21 3.58 -0.87
CA GLN A 63 -4.64 3.73 -1.13
C GLN A 63 -4.84 4.88 -2.11
N THR A 64 -5.45 4.57 -3.25
CA THR A 64 -5.86 5.50 -4.29
C THR A 64 -7.38 5.75 -4.19
N PRO A 65 -7.94 6.69 -4.98
CA PRO A 65 -9.39 6.87 -5.03
C PRO A 65 -10.19 5.66 -5.55
N VAL A 66 -9.54 4.71 -6.23
CA VAL A 66 -10.21 3.56 -6.89
C VAL A 66 -9.84 2.20 -6.29
N GLY A 67 -9.02 2.17 -5.24
CA GLY A 67 -8.61 0.94 -4.58
C GLY A 67 -7.26 1.07 -3.89
N ALA A 68 -6.50 -0.02 -3.81
CA ALA A 68 -5.15 -0.01 -3.25
C ALA A 68 -4.17 -0.85 -4.08
N VAL A 69 -2.91 -0.43 -4.09
CA VAL A 69 -1.78 -1.18 -4.68
C VAL A 69 -0.65 -1.32 -3.67
N ALA A 70 0.13 -2.40 -3.76
CA ALA A 70 1.32 -2.54 -2.93
C ALA A 70 2.40 -1.53 -3.37
N LEU A 71 3.04 -0.83 -2.42
CA LEU A 71 4.10 0.14 -2.70
C LEU A 71 5.22 -0.48 -3.55
N ARG A 72 5.67 -1.68 -3.19
CA ARG A 72 6.78 -2.38 -3.85
C ARG A 72 6.43 -2.76 -5.29
N GLU A 73 5.18 -3.13 -5.56
CA GLU A 73 4.73 -3.40 -6.93
C GLU A 73 4.71 -2.12 -7.77
N TRP A 74 4.20 -1.03 -7.21
CA TRP A 74 4.16 0.28 -7.89
C TRP A 74 5.55 0.86 -8.14
N ALA A 75 6.47 0.70 -7.20
CA ALA A 75 7.87 1.10 -7.34
C ALA A 75 8.65 0.23 -8.35
N GLY A 76 8.14 -0.95 -8.70
CA GLY A 76 8.82 -1.89 -9.58
C GLY A 76 8.81 -1.48 -11.06
N PRO A 77 9.55 -2.20 -11.92
CA PRO A 77 9.65 -1.92 -13.35
C PRO A 77 8.41 -2.36 -14.14
N SER A 78 7.50 -3.11 -13.51
CA SER A 78 6.30 -3.63 -14.16
C SER A 78 5.40 -2.48 -14.64
N ARG A 79 5.04 -2.53 -15.93
CA ARG A 79 4.11 -1.56 -16.53
C ARG A 79 2.75 -1.55 -15.82
N GLN A 80 2.21 -2.75 -15.56
CA GLN A 80 0.95 -2.95 -14.87
C GLN A 80 1.18 -3.42 -13.43
N VAL A 81 0.27 -3.01 -12.54
CA VAL A 81 0.24 -3.44 -11.13
C VAL A 81 -1.14 -3.96 -10.76
N LEU A 82 -1.21 -4.79 -9.72
CA LEU A 82 -2.48 -5.34 -9.25
C LEU A 82 -3.21 -4.31 -8.37
N LEU A 83 -4.26 -3.71 -8.92
CA LEU A 83 -5.20 -2.90 -8.16
C LEU A 83 -6.19 -3.80 -7.44
N LYS A 84 -6.23 -3.70 -6.12
CA LYS A 84 -7.26 -4.30 -5.27
C LYS A 84 -8.37 -3.26 -5.08
N ALA A 85 -9.46 -3.41 -5.83
CA ALA A 85 -10.65 -2.56 -5.71
C ALA A 85 -11.80 -3.32 -5.04
N GLU A 86 -12.83 -2.60 -4.60
CA GLU A 86 -14.01 -3.20 -3.95
C GLU A 86 -14.77 -4.15 -4.87
N ASP A 87 -14.77 -3.88 -6.18
CA ASP A 87 -15.42 -4.68 -7.22
C ASP A 87 -14.54 -5.82 -7.76
N GLY A 88 -13.30 -5.95 -7.28
CA GLY A 88 -12.39 -7.04 -7.63
C GLY A 88 -10.96 -6.59 -7.91
N ALA A 89 -10.07 -7.57 -8.05
CA ALA A 89 -8.67 -7.34 -8.37
C ALA A 89 -8.44 -7.30 -9.88
N ARG A 90 -7.66 -6.32 -10.38
CA ARG A 90 -7.36 -6.15 -11.81
C ARG A 90 -5.98 -5.56 -12.04
N LEU A 91 -5.35 -5.88 -13.17
CA LEU A 91 -4.09 -5.26 -13.59
C LEU A 91 -4.37 -3.91 -14.25
N VAL A 92 -3.69 -2.85 -13.80
CA VAL A 92 -3.84 -1.49 -14.31
C VAL A 92 -2.49 -0.82 -14.59
N ASP A 93 -2.43 0.04 -15.61
CA ASP A 93 -1.24 0.86 -15.91
C ASP A 93 -1.10 2.01 -14.89
N ASN A 94 -2.23 2.62 -14.48
CA ASN A 94 -2.28 3.73 -13.53
C ASN A 94 -3.41 3.49 -12.50
N PRO A 95 -3.08 3.21 -11.22
CA PRO A 95 -4.06 2.89 -10.19
C PRO A 95 -4.75 4.13 -9.60
N TRP A 96 -4.47 5.34 -10.06
CA TRP A 96 -5.21 6.56 -9.68
C TRP A 96 -6.32 6.93 -10.66
N LEU A 97 -6.40 6.27 -11.83
CA LEU A 97 -7.43 6.53 -12.82
C LEU A 97 -8.51 5.46 -12.77
N ALA A 98 -9.77 5.88 -12.77
CA ALA A 98 -10.89 4.98 -13.02
C ALA A 98 -10.76 4.45 -14.46
N GLN A 99 -10.42 3.18 -14.62
CA GLN A 99 -10.46 2.55 -15.93
C GLN A 99 -11.92 2.22 -16.26
N ALA A 100 -12.37 2.59 -17.46
CA ALA A 100 -13.66 2.14 -17.97
C ALA A 100 -13.61 0.61 -18.11
N VAL A 101 -14.59 -0.09 -17.54
CA VAL A 101 -14.81 -1.50 -17.81
C VAL A 101 -15.16 -1.61 -19.30
N ALA A 102 -14.33 -2.30 -20.07
CA ALA A 102 -14.72 -2.68 -21.44
C ALA A 102 -15.90 -3.65 -21.32
N ALA A 103 -17.04 -3.25 -21.88
CA ALA A 103 -18.24 -4.07 -21.99
C ALA A 103 -18.06 -5.22 -23.00
#